data_AF-A0A8B7XYV3-F1
#
_entry.id   AF-A0A8B7XYV3-F1
#
_cell.length_a   1.000
_cell.length_b   1.000
_cell.length_c   1.000
_cell.angle_alpha   90.00
_cell.angle_beta   90.00
_cell.angle_gamma   90.00
#
_symmetry.space_group_name_H-M   'P 1'
#
loop_
_entity.id
_entity.type
_entity.pdbx_description
1 polymer ?
#
loop_
_entity_poly.entity_id
_entity_poly.type
_entity_poly.pdbx_seq_one_letter_code
_entity_poly.pdbx_strand_id
1 'polypeptide(L)'
;MTSSNQDSTMNAWTVYDHMDECRGKIALKERDHRAYYESSQVDKQCNEDEIAALRRNNKEKRVVLAQQTRHGDERVIHEALMSRRDENLALRRKTAEDAIAEMDQKMCEKEKQLNSLREEKEKRQSRIKELETALARLELLAKNSDNNYAQYDLKTIRMVENNLDKARIKHETARKLQQTYLEIVRCLEEERLSLPKRLKALEGALEEQRQELRELTGISQDARIKRDQAKAELSVLEQTMIEAKRSRDRTLTRMKKQADKQKEMADKIEKRARATLQADDPSQESKRQSQMDEDNWVKVTTYEEAFRRIQEATGVSNIEEIEARFMNQGGTYEHLLAQKQTVEKQRKWLTEQKRQLTQQYEAMKYSGESKMSQGQQLLERMQEHLNKTEQRRDLLRNSVHKNNMVLTDVKNGIHHVYETLKDIKLKPPMRNNANLGDYLDQLQICENKLQKLMTQANVRDSASFKKVMNSTEFQEFMENTQKAENLRVRLDEPDSNDSDDFGYDSQDNEDMMTNADIKHQGQVLMDQKKTKKRARARRKK
;
A
#
# COMPACT_ATOMS: atom_id res chain seq x y z
N MET A 1 -62.24 -169.65 -6.75
CA MET A 1 -62.12 -171.07 -6.33
C MET A 1 -62.68 -171.15 -4.91
N THR A 2 -63.85 -171.74 -4.63
CA THR A 2 -64.25 -173.19 -4.71
C THR A 2 -63.55 -174.03 -3.63
N SER A 3 -64.15 -174.96 -2.87
CA SER A 3 -65.52 -175.55 -2.78
C SER A 3 -65.62 -176.38 -1.45
N SER A 4 -66.74 -176.93 -0.92
CA SER A 4 -68.16 -177.07 -1.31
C SER A 4 -69.10 -177.26 -0.07
N ASN A 5 -70.37 -177.64 -0.28
CA ASN A 5 -71.41 -178.05 0.69
C ASN A 5 -71.03 -179.14 1.71
N GLN A 6 -71.72 -179.17 2.87
CA GLN A 6 -72.65 -180.27 3.24
C GLN A 6 -73.53 -179.94 4.48
N ASP A 7 -74.79 -180.38 4.46
CA ASP A 7 -75.73 -180.35 5.61
C ASP A 7 -75.58 -181.59 6.51
N SER A 8 -75.98 -181.51 7.79
CA SER A 8 -77.09 -182.34 8.34
C SER A 8 -77.31 -182.25 9.86
N THR A 9 -78.55 -182.55 10.26
CA THR A 9 -79.08 -182.87 11.61
C THR A 9 -79.14 -181.78 12.69
N MET A 10 -80.31 -181.69 13.32
CA MET A 10 -80.52 -180.95 14.57
C MET A 10 -79.87 -181.67 15.77
N ASN A 11 -79.35 -180.90 16.71
CA ASN A 11 -79.26 -181.29 18.11
C ASN A 11 -79.75 -180.12 18.97
N ALA A 12 -80.59 -180.38 19.97
CA ALA A 12 -81.15 -179.34 20.82
C ALA A 12 -80.07 -178.76 21.73
N TRP A 13 -79.74 -177.48 21.53
CA TRP A 13 -78.86 -176.75 22.45
C TRP A 13 -79.54 -176.60 23.81
N THR A 14 -78.75 -176.74 24.86
CA THR A 14 -79.22 -176.78 26.25
C THR A 14 -79.23 -175.38 26.86
N VAL A 15 -79.87 -175.25 28.02
CA VAL A 15 -79.86 -174.00 28.82
C VAL A 15 -78.43 -173.56 29.17
N TYR A 16 -77.47 -174.48 29.20
CA TYR A 16 -76.06 -174.19 29.44
C TYR A 16 -75.41 -173.41 28.30
N ASP A 17 -75.71 -173.77 27.05
CA ASP A 17 -75.13 -173.15 25.85
C ASP A 17 -75.58 -171.68 25.72
N HIS A 18 -76.85 -171.39 26.03
CA HIS A 18 -77.34 -170.02 26.13
C HIS A 18 -76.73 -169.23 27.30
N MET A 19 -76.40 -169.86 28.43
CA MET A 19 -75.73 -169.16 29.53
C MET A 19 -74.30 -168.73 29.16
N ASP A 20 -73.53 -169.58 28.48
CA ASP A 20 -72.17 -169.24 28.04
C ASP A 20 -72.17 -168.28 26.84
N GLU A 21 -73.16 -168.34 25.95
CA GLU A 21 -73.36 -167.29 24.92
C GLU A 21 -73.68 -165.93 25.57
N CYS A 22 -74.54 -165.89 26.59
CA CYS A 22 -74.83 -164.68 27.35
C CYS A 22 -73.60 -164.15 28.12
N ARG A 23 -72.80 -165.02 28.75
CA ARG A 23 -71.52 -164.65 29.39
C ARG A 23 -70.53 -164.07 28.37
N GLY A 24 -70.42 -164.67 27.18
CA GLY A 24 -69.59 -164.13 26.09
C GLY A 24 -70.04 -162.73 25.65
N LYS A 25 -71.35 -162.50 25.48
CA LYS A 25 -71.92 -161.20 25.15
C LYS A 25 -71.70 -160.15 26.25
N ILE A 26 -71.79 -160.53 27.53
CA ILE A 26 -71.50 -159.66 28.67
C ILE A 26 -70.01 -159.30 28.71
N ALA A 27 -69.12 -160.29 28.63
CA ALA A 27 -67.68 -160.07 28.63
C ALA A 27 -67.21 -159.18 27.46
N LEU A 28 -67.83 -159.31 26.28
CA LEU A 28 -67.58 -158.42 25.15
C LEU A 28 -68.07 -156.99 25.44
N LYS A 29 -69.31 -156.84 25.95
CA LYS A 29 -69.88 -155.53 26.35
C LYS A 29 -69.04 -154.82 27.41
N GLU A 30 -68.51 -155.52 28.39
CA GLU A 30 -67.61 -154.96 29.41
C GLU A 30 -66.26 -154.53 28.81
N ARG A 31 -65.75 -155.28 27.83
CA ARG A 31 -64.51 -154.93 27.10
C ARG A 31 -64.70 -153.69 26.23
N ASP A 32 -65.81 -153.61 25.51
CA ASP A 32 -66.20 -152.43 24.72
C ASP A 32 -66.38 -151.21 25.63
N HIS A 33 -67.14 -151.33 26.73
CA HIS A 33 -67.31 -150.24 27.70
C HIS A 33 -65.98 -149.75 28.29
N ARG A 34 -65.04 -150.67 28.54
CA ARG A 34 -63.70 -150.31 29.01
C ARG A 34 -62.91 -149.57 27.93
N ALA A 35 -62.89 -150.07 26.70
CA ALA A 35 -62.21 -149.41 25.58
C ALA A 35 -62.79 -148.01 25.27
N TYR A 36 -64.11 -147.85 25.29
CA TYR A 36 -64.76 -146.54 25.14
C TYR A 36 -64.43 -145.58 26.30
N TYR A 37 -64.36 -146.08 27.54
CA TYR A 37 -63.99 -145.27 28.70
C TYR A 37 -62.51 -144.85 28.64
N GLU A 38 -61.61 -145.77 28.31
CA GLU A 38 -60.18 -145.53 28.15
C GLU A 38 -59.92 -144.53 27.01
N SER A 39 -60.57 -144.70 25.84
CA SER A 39 -60.54 -143.71 24.74
C SER A 39 -61.03 -142.35 25.22
N SER A 40 -62.19 -142.28 25.86
CA SER A 40 -62.77 -141.00 26.33
C SER A 40 -61.89 -140.29 27.37
N GLN A 41 -61.10 -141.01 28.17
CA GLN A 41 -60.14 -140.40 29.09
C GLN A 41 -58.87 -139.93 28.37
N VAL A 42 -58.36 -140.67 27.38
CA VAL A 42 -57.27 -140.20 26.50
C VAL A 42 -57.70 -138.96 25.72
N ASP A 43 -58.90 -138.97 25.14
CA ASP A 43 -59.49 -137.82 24.42
C ASP A 43 -59.58 -136.59 25.33
N LYS A 44 -60.05 -136.74 26.58
CA LYS A 44 -60.05 -135.64 27.57
C LYS A 44 -58.65 -135.13 27.87
N GLN A 45 -57.68 -136.02 28.08
CA GLN A 45 -56.31 -135.63 28.39
C GLN A 45 -55.66 -134.87 27.21
N CYS A 46 -55.87 -135.32 25.97
CA CYS A 46 -55.46 -134.59 24.76
C CYS A 46 -56.13 -133.21 24.66
N ASN A 47 -57.43 -133.10 24.96
CA ASN A 47 -58.14 -131.81 24.99
C ASN A 47 -57.61 -130.88 26.10
N GLU A 48 -57.25 -131.39 27.28
CA GLU A 48 -56.65 -130.59 28.35
C GLU A 48 -55.25 -130.08 27.97
N ASP A 49 -54.43 -130.90 27.32
CA ASP A 49 -53.12 -130.50 26.79
C ASP A 49 -53.23 -129.48 25.65
N GLU A 50 -54.22 -129.61 24.76
CA GLU A 50 -54.49 -128.61 23.72
C GLU A 50 -54.95 -127.27 24.35
N ILE A 51 -55.86 -127.30 25.32
CA ILE A 51 -56.28 -126.11 26.08
C ILE A 51 -55.07 -125.47 26.79
N ALA A 52 -54.15 -126.27 27.35
CA ALA A 52 -52.93 -125.76 27.95
C ALA A 52 -51.98 -125.12 26.90
N ALA A 53 -51.83 -125.72 25.72
CA ALA A 53 -51.05 -125.17 24.61
C ALA A 53 -51.64 -123.86 24.08
N LEU A 54 -52.96 -123.80 23.85
CA LEU A 54 -53.68 -122.59 23.42
C LEU A 54 -53.57 -121.47 24.46
N ARG A 55 -53.64 -121.78 25.76
CA ARG A 55 -53.43 -120.80 26.85
C ARG A 55 -51.99 -120.26 26.86
N ARG A 56 -50.97 -121.09 26.64
CA ARG A 56 -49.57 -120.63 26.49
C ARG A 56 -49.43 -119.70 25.28
N ASN A 57 -49.94 -120.11 24.12
CA ASN A 57 -49.87 -119.33 22.87
C ASN A 57 -50.61 -117.98 22.97
N ASN A 58 -51.76 -117.93 23.68
CA ASN A 58 -52.49 -116.69 23.93
C ASN A 58 -51.72 -115.75 24.87
N LYS A 59 -51.05 -116.28 25.91
CA LYS A 59 -50.18 -115.50 26.81
C LYS A 59 -48.97 -114.92 26.04
N GLU A 60 -48.33 -115.74 25.21
CA GLU A 60 -47.21 -115.33 24.36
C GLU A 60 -47.60 -114.23 23.38
N LYS A 61 -48.70 -114.40 22.64
CA LYS A 61 -49.24 -113.36 21.74
C LYS A 61 -49.57 -112.06 22.46
N ARG A 62 -50.08 -112.09 23.70
CA ARG A 62 -50.28 -110.87 24.51
C ARG A 62 -48.97 -110.17 24.87
N VAL A 63 -47.91 -110.93 25.20
CA VAL A 63 -46.58 -110.37 25.47
C VAL A 63 -46.01 -109.73 24.19
N VAL A 64 -46.07 -110.43 23.06
CA VAL A 64 -45.62 -109.89 21.76
C VAL A 64 -46.38 -108.62 21.39
N LEU A 65 -47.71 -108.60 21.52
CA LEU A 65 -48.53 -107.42 21.22
C LEU A 65 -48.19 -106.23 22.14
N ALA A 66 -48.01 -106.48 23.44
CA ALA A 66 -47.61 -105.44 24.41
C ALA A 66 -46.19 -104.90 24.13
N GLN A 67 -45.26 -105.76 23.70
CA GLN A 67 -43.90 -105.38 23.35
C GLN A 67 -43.84 -104.62 22.02
N GLN A 68 -44.65 -105.00 21.03
CA GLN A 68 -44.78 -104.30 19.75
C GLN A 68 -45.43 -102.92 19.91
N THR A 69 -46.48 -102.80 20.72
CA THR A 69 -47.16 -101.51 20.95
C THR A 69 -46.33 -100.56 21.82
N ARG A 70 -45.78 -100.99 22.97
CA ARG A 70 -44.99 -100.09 23.83
C ARG A 70 -43.65 -99.67 23.27
N HIS A 71 -42.99 -100.52 22.48
CA HIS A 71 -41.69 -100.20 21.88
C HIS A 71 -41.80 -99.89 20.38
N GLY A 72 -43.00 -99.78 19.81
CA GLY A 72 -43.20 -99.30 18.43
C GLY A 72 -42.82 -97.82 18.35
N ASP A 73 -43.66 -96.98 18.95
CA ASP A 73 -43.49 -95.53 19.08
C ASP A 73 -42.09 -95.15 19.61
N GLU A 74 -41.61 -95.82 20.66
CA GLU A 74 -40.27 -95.56 21.23
C GLU A 74 -39.15 -95.66 20.18
N ARG A 75 -39.21 -96.65 19.27
CA ARG A 75 -38.21 -96.83 18.22
C ARG A 75 -38.37 -95.80 17.10
N VAL A 76 -39.59 -95.52 16.67
CA VAL A 76 -39.87 -94.53 15.61
C VAL A 76 -39.44 -93.12 16.04
N ILE A 77 -39.78 -92.72 17.27
CA ILE A 77 -39.36 -91.44 17.86
C ILE A 77 -37.83 -91.37 17.99
N HIS A 78 -37.20 -92.46 18.43
CA HIS A 78 -35.75 -92.50 18.58
C HIS A 78 -35.03 -92.35 17.23
N GLU A 79 -35.46 -93.08 16.20
CA GLU A 79 -34.89 -93.08 14.85
C GLU A 79 -35.07 -91.72 14.15
N ALA A 80 -36.28 -91.14 14.20
CA ALA A 80 -36.57 -89.84 13.59
C ALA A 80 -35.79 -88.68 14.24
N LEU A 81 -35.50 -88.76 15.54
CA LEU A 81 -34.84 -87.69 16.31
C LEU A 81 -33.35 -88.00 16.63
N MET A 82 -32.70 -88.93 15.92
CA MET A 82 -31.30 -89.31 16.20
C MET A 82 -30.32 -88.12 16.20
N SER A 83 -30.56 -87.12 15.35
CA SER A 83 -29.75 -85.90 15.25
C SER A 83 -30.06 -84.85 16.32
N ARG A 84 -31.17 -84.99 17.06
CA ARG A 84 -31.70 -83.99 18.01
C ARG A 84 -31.83 -84.58 19.41
N ARG A 85 -30.68 -84.82 20.03
CA ARG A 85 -30.51 -85.57 21.29
C ARG A 85 -31.49 -85.18 22.40
N ASP A 86 -31.71 -83.89 22.63
CA ASP A 86 -32.53 -83.42 23.76
C ASP A 86 -34.04 -83.57 23.48
N GLU A 87 -34.46 -83.38 22.23
CA GLU A 87 -35.85 -83.63 21.78
C GLU A 87 -36.15 -85.14 21.79
N ASN A 88 -35.20 -85.96 21.34
CA ASN A 88 -35.24 -87.43 21.42
C ASN A 88 -35.47 -87.90 22.87
N LEU A 89 -34.65 -87.41 23.82
CA LEU A 89 -34.74 -87.75 25.24
C LEU A 89 -36.06 -87.30 25.89
N ALA A 90 -36.59 -86.13 25.51
CA ALA A 90 -37.87 -85.63 26.02
C ALA A 90 -39.09 -86.41 25.50
N LEU A 91 -39.07 -86.84 24.23
CA LEU A 91 -40.22 -87.43 23.55
C LEU A 91 -40.27 -88.97 23.62
N ARG A 92 -39.16 -89.65 23.94
CA ARG A 92 -39.03 -91.13 23.99
C ARG A 92 -40.07 -91.88 24.85
N ARG A 93 -40.81 -91.21 25.73
CA ARG A 93 -41.86 -91.81 26.59
C ARG A 93 -43.30 -91.45 26.19
N LYS A 94 -43.50 -90.73 25.08
CA LYS A 94 -44.81 -90.32 24.57
C LYS A 94 -45.26 -91.22 23.41
N THR A 95 -46.51 -91.04 22.97
CA THR A 95 -46.97 -91.60 21.70
C THR A 95 -46.34 -90.86 20.52
N ALA A 96 -46.36 -91.45 19.34
CA ALA A 96 -45.92 -90.78 18.11
C ALA A 96 -46.73 -89.50 17.82
N GLU A 97 -48.04 -89.50 18.12
CA GLU A 97 -48.94 -88.35 17.91
C GLU A 97 -48.61 -87.17 18.84
N ASP A 98 -48.42 -87.43 20.15
CA ASP A 98 -47.97 -86.43 21.12
C ASP A 98 -46.61 -85.83 20.76
N ALA A 99 -45.71 -86.66 20.22
CA ALA A 99 -44.37 -86.25 19.79
C ALA A 99 -44.41 -85.33 18.56
N ILE A 100 -45.29 -85.60 17.59
CA ILE A 100 -45.53 -84.72 16.45
C ILE A 100 -46.09 -83.37 16.94
N ALA A 101 -47.14 -83.40 17.77
CA ALA A 101 -47.78 -82.17 18.27
C ALA A 101 -46.84 -81.23 19.04
N GLU A 102 -45.95 -81.77 19.89
CA GLU A 102 -44.95 -80.95 20.60
C GLU A 102 -43.88 -80.40 19.63
N MET A 103 -43.49 -81.16 18.61
CA MET A 103 -42.53 -80.70 17.61
C MET A 103 -43.11 -79.63 16.68
N ASP A 104 -44.36 -79.77 16.25
CA ASP A 104 -45.06 -78.76 15.47
C ASP A 104 -45.24 -77.46 16.27
N GLN A 105 -45.61 -77.54 17.56
CA GLN A 105 -45.68 -76.34 18.40
C GLN A 105 -44.31 -75.65 18.52
N LYS A 106 -43.21 -76.40 18.73
CA LYS A 106 -41.85 -75.83 18.72
C LYS A 106 -41.50 -75.19 17.37
N MET A 107 -41.93 -75.77 16.24
CA MET A 107 -41.74 -75.16 14.92
C MET A 107 -42.53 -73.85 14.80
N CYS A 108 -43.80 -73.81 15.21
CA CYS A 108 -44.61 -72.59 15.21
C CYS A 108 -44.04 -71.51 16.16
N GLU A 109 -43.45 -71.88 17.29
CA GLU A 109 -42.75 -70.94 18.19
C GLU A 109 -41.47 -70.39 17.55
N LYS A 110 -40.70 -71.23 16.84
CA LYS A 110 -39.51 -70.80 16.10
C LYS A 110 -39.87 -69.94 14.89
N GLU A 111 -40.95 -70.23 14.19
CA GLU A 111 -41.45 -69.41 13.09
C GLU A 111 -41.94 -68.05 13.58
N LYS A 112 -42.67 -67.98 14.71
CA LYS A 112 -43.04 -66.71 15.36
C LYS A 112 -41.80 -65.88 15.72
N GLN A 113 -40.77 -66.49 16.33
CA GLN A 113 -39.49 -65.83 16.63
C GLN A 113 -38.80 -65.30 15.36
N LEU A 114 -38.77 -66.10 14.29
CA LEU A 114 -38.15 -65.73 13.01
C LEU A 114 -38.92 -64.59 12.33
N ASN A 115 -40.25 -64.61 12.36
CA ASN A 115 -41.09 -63.55 11.81
C ASN A 115 -40.99 -62.23 12.60
N SER A 116 -40.88 -62.26 13.93
CA SER A 116 -40.59 -61.03 14.71
C SER A 116 -39.22 -60.44 14.37
N LEU A 117 -38.20 -61.28 14.16
CA LEU A 117 -36.87 -60.83 13.75
C LEU A 117 -36.84 -60.29 12.31
N ARG A 118 -37.66 -60.82 11.39
CA ARG A 118 -37.89 -60.23 10.05
C ARG A 118 -38.51 -58.85 10.16
N GLU A 119 -39.58 -58.69 10.94
CA GLU A 119 -40.26 -57.41 11.12
C GLU A 119 -39.34 -56.35 11.74
N GLU A 120 -38.55 -56.71 12.77
CA GLU A 120 -37.54 -55.80 13.32
C GLU A 120 -36.46 -55.42 12.29
N LYS A 121 -35.99 -56.37 11.47
CA LYS A 121 -35.02 -56.09 10.41
C LYS A 121 -35.59 -55.11 9.40
N GLU A 122 -36.83 -55.31 8.95
CA GLU A 122 -37.49 -54.43 7.99
C GLU A 122 -37.74 -53.03 8.55
N LYS A 123 -38.13 -52.90 9.83
CA LYS A 123 -38.22 -51.62 10.53
C LYS A 123 -36.88 -50.89 10.57
N ARG A 124 -35.79 -51.58 10.96
CA ARG A 124 -34.44 -51.00 10.98
C ARG A 124 -33.97 -50.61 9.56
N GLN A 125 -34.22 -51.45 8.57
CA GLN A 125 -33.79 -51.22 7.19
C GLN A 125 -34.59 -50.12 6.47
N SER A 126 -35.87 -49.93 6.82
CA SER A 126 -36.65 -48.77 6.40
C SER A 126 -36.15 -47.48 7.07
N ARG A 127 -35.83 -47.53 8.37
CA ARG A 127 -35.27 -46.37 9.09
C ARG A 127 -33.90 -45.93 8.57
N ILE A 128 -33.08 -46.86 8.07
CA ILE A 128 -31.82 -46.53 7.38
C ILE A 128 -32.11 -45.72 6.11
N LYS A 129 -33.04 -46.15 5.26
CA LYS A 129 -33.43 -45.42 4.03
C LYS A 129 -34.00 -44.03 4.31
N GLU A 130 -34.76 -43.86 5.40
CA GLU A 130 -35.23 -42.54 5.86
C GLU A 130 -34.06 -41.62 6.22
N LEU A 131 -33.03 -42.14 6.89
CA LEU A 131 -31.84 -41.37 7.28
C LEU A 131 -30.92 -41.06 6.09
N GLU A 132 -30.75 -42.01 5.17
CA GLU A 132 -30.03 -41.82 3.90
C GLU A 132 -30.67 -40.73 3.03
N THR A 133 -32.00 -40.77 2.86
CA THR A 133 -32.74 -39.74 2.10
C THR A 133 -32.77 -38.38 2.82
N ALA A 134 -32.80 -38.35 4.16
CA ALA A 134 -32.65 -37.12 4.92
C ALA A 134 -31.25 -36.50 4.78
N LEU A 135 -30.18 -37.32 4.84
CA LEU A 135 -28.80 -36.88 4.62
C LEU A 135 -28.60 -36.33 3.21
N ALA A 136 -29.03 -37.06 2.17
CA ALA A 136 -28.94 -36.61 0.79
C ALA A 136 -29.65 -35.26 0.57
N ARG A 137 -30.80 -35.04 1.21
CA ARG A 137 -31.51 -33.76 1.18
C ARG A 137 -30.74 -32.63 1.88
N LEU A 138 -30.10 -32.90 3.01
CA LEU A 138 -29.30 -31.92 3.75
C LEU A 138 -28.02 -31.54 3.00
N GLU A 139 -27.32 -32.50 2.39
CA GLU A 139 -26.15 -32.23 1.54
C GLU A 139 -26.49 -31.36 0.34
N LEU A 140 -27.63 -31.62 -0.31
CA LEU A 140 -28.07 -30.87 -1.49
C LEU A 140 -28.46 -29.43 -1.10
N LEU A 141 -29.05 -29.24 0.08
CA LEU A 141 -29.29 -27.90 0.64
C LEU A 141 -27.98 -27.15 0.94
N ALA A 142 -26.99 -27.80 1.57
CA ALA A 142 -25.70 -27.18 1.89
C ALA A 142 -24.90 -26.79 0.62
N LYS A 143 -24.83 -27.68 -0.38
CA LYS A 143 -24.19 -27.40 -1.68
C LYS A 143 -24.86 -26.22 -2.42
N ASN A 144 -26.15 -25.98 -2.17
CA ASN A 144 -26.92 -24.89 -2.75
C ASN A 144 -26.90 -23.59 -1.92
N SER A 145 -26.72 -23.62 -0.60
CA SER A 145 -26.52 -22.39 0.19
C SER A 145 -25.21 -21.73 -0.19
N ASP A 146 -24.12 -22.49 -0.12
CA ASP A 146 -22.78 -21.94 -0.04
C ASP A 146 -22.39 -21.24 -1.36
N ASN A 147 -22.76 -21.83 -2.50
CA ASN A 147 -22.58 -21.22 -3.82
C ASN A 147 -23.38 -19.91 -4.01
N ASN A 148 -24.63 -19.86 -3.54
CA ASN A 148 -25.49 -18.70 -3.79
C ASN A 148 -25.10 -17.51 -2.90
N TYR A 149 -24.85 -17.74 -1.60
CA TYR A 149 -24.39 -16.69 -0.70
C TYR A 149 -23.00 -16.19 -1.09
N ALA A 150 -22.03 -17.08 -1.34
CA ALA A 150 -20.69 -16.66 -1.74
C ALA A 150 -20.69 -15.87 -3.07
N GLN A 151 -21.54 -16.21 -4.05
CA GLN A 151 -21.62 -15.45 -5.29
C GLN A 151 -22.32 -14.08 -5.11
N TYR A 152 -23.32 -13.98 -4.22
CA TYR A 152 -23.97 -12.72 -3.89
C TYR A 152 -23.03 -11.78 -3.11
N ASP A 153 -22.35 -12.31 -2.11
CA ASP A 153 -21.39 -11.57 -1.30
C ASP A 153 -20.21 -11.10 -2.13
N LEU A 154 -19.65 -11.94 -3.01
CA LEU A 154 -18.56 -11.52 -3.91
C LEU A 154 -18.97 -10.40 -4.88
N LYS A 155 -20.23 -10.37 -5.35
CA LYS A 155 -20.78 -9.26 -6.16
C LYS A 155 -20.94 -8.00 -5.30
N THR A 156 -21.41 -8.15 -4.07
CA THR A 156 -21.62 -7.05 -3.11
C THR A 156 -20.30 -6.40 -2.69
N ILE A 157 -19.28 -7.22 -2.38
CA ILE A 157 -17.90 -6.79 -2.08
C ILE A 157 -17.35 -6.00 -3.25
N ARG A 158 -17.38 -6.54 -4.48
CA ARG A 158 -16.91 -5.83 -5.69
C ARG A 158 -17.65 -4.52 -5.93
N MET A 159 -18.95 -4.44 -5.63
CA MET A 159 -19.72 -3.19 -5.72
C MET A 159 -19.28 -2.17 -4.66
N VAL A 160 -19.04 -2.60 -3.43
CA VAL A 160 -18.55 -1.75 -2.33
C VAL A 160 -17.13 -1.25 -2.62
N GLU A 161 -16.22 -2.10 -3.09
CA GLU A 161 -14.86 -1.75 -3.54
C GLU A 161 -14.89 -0.69 -4.66
N ASN A 162 -15.67 -0.93 -5.72
CA ASN A 162 -15.83 0.03 -6.81
C ASN A 162 -16.41 1.37 -6.34
N ASN A 163 -17.28 1.37 -5.33
CA ASN A 163 -17.84 2.61 -4.77
C ASN A 163 -16.84 3.31 -3.81
N LEU A 164 -16.03 2.56 -3.07
CA LEU A 164 -14.94 3.05 -2.24
C LEU A 164 -13.88 3.75 -3.10
N ASP A 165 -13.48 3.17 -4.23
CA ASP A 165 -12.48 3.77 -5.12
C ASP A 165 -13.03 4.99 -5.87
N LYS A 166 -14.31 4.97 -6.29
CA LYS A 166 -14.98 6.19 -6.78
C LYS A 166 -15.02 7.29 -5.71
N ALA A 167 -15.23 6.95 -4.44
CA ALA A 167 -15.20 7.92 -3.34
C ALA A 167 -13.78 8.44 -3.07
N ARG A 168 -12.75 7.59 -3.10
CA ARG A 168 -11.33 7.97 -2.99
C ARG A 168 -10.91 8.92 -4.11
N ILE A 169 -11.27 8.63 -5.37
CA ILE A 169 -10.99 9.50 -6.52
C ILE A 169 -11.70 10.85 -6.38
N LYS A 170 -12.97 10.87 -5.97
CA LYS A 170 -13.71 12.12 -5.68
C LYS A 170 -13.08 12.92 -4.55
N HIS A 171 -12.65 12.27 -3.47
CA HIS A 171 -11.95 12.94 -2.37
C HIS A 171 -10.61 13.53 -2.81
N GLU A 172 -9.81 12.79 -3.57
CA GLU A 172 -8.50 13.27 -4.03
C GLU A 172 -8.61 14.39 -5.09
N THR A 173 -9.62 14.35 -5.96
CA THR A 173 -9.90 15.47 -6.88
C THR A 173 -10.43 16.69 -6.14
N ALA A 174 -11.32 16.53 -5.15
CA ALA A 174 -11.76 17.62 -4.29
C ALA A 174 -10.60 18.22 -3.47
N ARG A 175 -9.68 17.40 -2.94
CA ARG A 175 -8.48 17.84 -2.22
C ARG A 175 -7.56 18.66 -3.11
N LYS A 176 -7.29 18.21 -4.33
CA LYS A 176 -6.49 18.97 -5.32
C LYS A 176 -7.15 20.31 -5.69
N LEU A 177 -8.46 20.30 -5.92
CA LEU A 177 -9.23 21.52 -6.22
C LEU A 177 -9.26 22.49 -5.03
N GLN A 178 -9.34 21.99 -3.79
CA GLN A 178 -9.20 22.81 -2.59
C GLN A 178 -7.81 23.43 -2.48
N GLN A 179 -6.75 22.68 -2.80
CA GLN A 179 -5.38 23.20 -2.80
C GLN A 179 -5.21 24.33 -3.83
N THR A 180 -5.69 24.16 -5.07
CA THR A 180 -5.59 25.23 -6.08
C THR A 180 -6.44 26.46 -5.72
N TYR A 181 -7.62 26.29 -5.11
CA TYR A 181 -8.38 27.45 -4.59
C TYR A 181 -7.67 28.17 -3.44
N LEU A 182 -6.99 27.44 -2.53
CA LEU A 182 -6.20 28.05 -1.46
C LEU A 182 -4.98 28.81 -2.01
N GLU A 183 -4.34 28.30 -3.06
CA GLU A 183 -3.25 28.99 -3.76
C GLU A 183 -3.75 30.26 -4.46
N ILE A 184 -4.90 30.22 -5.15
CA ILE A 184 -5.55 31.38 -5.76
C ILE A 184 -5.89 32.44 -4.69
N VAL A 185 -6.47 32.02 -3.56
CA VAL A 185 -6.75 32.94 -2.44
C VAL A 185 -5.47 33.58 -1.91
N ARG A 186 -4.39 32.81 -1.71
CA ARG A 186 -3.11 33.36 -1.24
C ARG A 186 -2.55 34.42 -2.20
N CYS A 187 -2.57 34.15 -3.51
CA CYS A 187 -2.16 35.11 -4.53
C CYS A 187 -3.02 36.39 -4.49
N LEU A 188 -4.34 36.27 -4.36
CA LEU A 188 -5.24 37.43 -4.25
C LEU A 188 -5.03 38.22 -2.94
N GLU A 189 -4.64 37.57 -1.84
CA GLU A 189 -4.27 38.26 -0.61
C GLU A 189 -2.93 38.98 -0.70
N GLU A 190 -1.93 38.37 -1.35
CA GLU A 190 -0.63 39.00 -1.68
C GLU A 190 -0.85 40.23 -2.58
N GLU A 191 -1.67 40.10 -3.62
CA GLU A 191 -2.07 41.22 -4.50
C GLU A 191 -2.79 42.32 -3.71
N ARG A 192 -3.80 41.98 -2.90
CA ARG A 192 -4.54 42.93 -2.04
C ARG A 192 -3.62 43.70 -1.10
N LEU A 193 -2.54 43.09 -0.60
CA LEU A 193 -1.55 43.73 0.25
C LEU A 193 -0.54 44.60 -0.54
N SER A 194 -0.33 44.30 -1.82
CA SER A 194 0.56 45.08 -2.71
C SER A 194 -0.13 46.31 -3.33
N LEU A 195 -1.42 46.20 -3.68
CA LEU A 195 -2.18 47.22 -4.41
C LEU A 195 -2.18 48.59 -3.70
N PRO A 196 -2.37 48.71 -2.37
CA PRO A 196 -2.29 50.00 -1.67
C PRO A 196 -0.91 50.67 -1.75
N LYS A 197 0.18 49.90 -1.88
CA LYS A 197 1.53 50.45 -2.05
C LYS A 197 1.71 51.00 -3.46
N ARG A 198 1.26 50.25 -4.48
CA ARG A 198 1.28 50.68 -5.88
C ARG A 198 0.38 51.89 -6.13
N LEU A 199 -0.79 51.93 -5.50
CA LEU A 199 -1.72 53.05 -5.55
C LEU A 199 -1.08 54.32 -4.94
N LYS A 200 -0.50 54.23 -3.73
CA LYS A 200 0.21 55.37 -3.11
C LYS A 200 1.40 55.88 -3.92
N ALA A 201 2.12 55.00 -4.61
CA ALA A 201 3.20 55.40 -5.51
C ALA A 201 2.68 56.18 -6.74
N LEU A 202 1.53 55.80 -7.27
CA LEU A 202 0.86 56.52 -8.36
C LEU A 202 0.25 57.85 -7.89
N GLU A 203 -0.32 57.90 -6.68
CA GLU A 203 -0.80 59.14 -6.05
C GLU A 203 0.34 60.14 -5.81
N GLY A 204 1.49 59.67 -5.30
CA GLY A 204 2.69 60.48 -5.11
C GLY A 204 3.19 61.08 -6.44
N ALA A 205 3.43 60.23 -7.44
CA ALA A 205 3.86 60.68 -8.77
C ALA A 205 2.85 61.64 -9.43
N LEU A 206 1.55 61.48 -9.19
CA LEU A 206 0.53 62.39 -9.69
C LEU A 206 0.60 63.78 -9.02
N GLU A 207 0.89 63.85 -7.71
CA GLU A 207 1.01 65.13 -7.00
C GLU A 207 2.36 65.82 -7.28
N GLU A 208 3.44 65.06 -7.49
CA GLU A 208 4.72 65.54 -8.02
C GLU A 208 4.51 66.19 -9.40
N GLN A 209 3.86 65.49 -10.35
CA GLN A 209 3.54 66.03 -11.67
C GLN A 209 2.61 67.24 -11.62
N ARG A 210 1.68 67.32 -10.65
CA ARG A 210 0.87 68.52 -10.39
C ARG A 210 1.69 69.67 -9.81
N GLN A 211 2.73 69.40 -9.02
CA GLN A 211 3.66 70.43 -8.55
C GLN A 211 4.50 70.96 -9.70
N GLU A 212 5.12 70.10 -10.50
CA GLU A 212 5.86 70.49 -11.71
C GLU A 212 5.00 71.35 -12.66
N LEU A 213 3.74 70.98 -12.86
CA LEU A 213 2.81 71.77 -13.70
C LEU A 213 2.47 73.13 -13.09
N ARG A 214 2.30 73.24 -11.76
CA ARG A 214 2.11 74.53 -11.05
C ARG A 214 3.35 75.42 -11.16
N GLU A 215 4.54 74.86 -11.01
CA GLU A 215 5.80 75.60 -11.15
C GLU A 215 6.01 76.06 -12.61
N LEU A 216 5.78 75.19 -13.59
CA LEU A 216 5.90 75.51 -15.01
C LEU A 216 4.87 76.56 -15.47
N THR A 217 3.64 76.52 -14.96
CA THR A 217 2.63 77.55 -15.25
C THR A 217 2.97 78.90 -14.59
N GLY A 218 3.52 78.90 -13.38
CA GLY A 218 4.10 80.10 -12.75
C GLY A 218 5.22 80.72 -13.59
N ILE A 219 6.20 79.90 -14.02
CA ILE A 219 7.30 80.32 -14.90
C ILE A 219 6.76 80.86 -16.24
N SER A 220 5.73 80.24 -16.80
CA SER A 220 5.08 80.70 -18.03
C SER A 220 4.38 82.06 -17.85
N GLN A 221 3.75 82.30 -16.70
CA GLN A 221 3.12 83.58 -16.36
C GLN A 221 4.18 84.68 -16.16
N ASP A 222 5.24 84.40 -15.41
CA ASP A 222 6.40 85.30 -15.24
C ASP A 222 7.06 85.67 -16.57
N ALA A 223 7.24 84.69 -17.47
CA ALA A 223 7.80 84.91 -18.79
C ALA A 223 6.89 85.79 -19.67
N ARG A 224 5.56 85.64 -19.56
CA ARG A 224 4.59 86.54 -20.23
C ARG A 224 4.68 87.95 -19.67
N ILE A 225 4.68 88.11 -18.35
CA ILE A 225 4.78 89.42 -17.69
C ILE A 225 6.07 90.14 -18.11
N LYS A 226 7.23 89.48 -18.03
CA LYS A 226 8.53 90.05 -18.45
C LYS A 226 8.56 90.42 -19.92
N ARG A 227 7.98 89.59 -20.80
CA ARG A 227 7.84 89.89 -22.24
C ARG A 227 6.99 91.14 -22.48
N ASP A 228 5.90 91.28 -21.75
CA ASP A 228 4.94 92.38 -21.97
C ASP A 228 5.39 93.68 -21.29
N GLN A 229 6.16 93.60 -20.19
CA GLN A 229 6.96 94.71 -19.65
C GLN A 229 7.99 95.21 -20.66
N ALA A 230 8.85 94.33 -21.20
CA ALA A 230 9.87 94.69 -22.19
C ALA A 230 9.26 95.31 -23.48
N LYS A 231 8.05 94.88 -23.88
CA LYS A 231 7.30 95.52 -24.97
C LYS A 231 6.79 96.91 -24.62
N ALA A 232 6.31 97.13 -23.39
CA ALA A 232 5.86 98.44 -22.93
C ALA A 232 7.04 99.42 -22.85
N GLU A 233 8.17 98.98 -22.27
CA GLU A 233 9.43 99.73 -22.22
C GLU A 233 9.92 100.09 -23.63
N LEU A 234 9.95 99.12 -24.56
CA LEU A 234 10.30 99.37 -25.96
C LEU A 234 9.38 100.41 -26.60
N SER A 235 8.06 100.32 -26.40
CA SER A 235 7.12 101.29 -26.98
C SER A 235 7.28 102.70 -26.41
N VAL A 236 7.63 102.84 -25.13
CA VAL A 236 7.96 104.13 -24.51
C VAL A 236 9.29 104.68 -25.07
N LEU A 237 10.30 103.83 -25.26
CA LEU A 237 11.58 104.22 -25.88
C LEU A 237 11.40 104.62 -27.35
N GLU A 238 10.54 103.94 -28.11
CA GLU A 238 10.16 104.31 -29.48
C GLU A 238 9.43 105.67 -29.52
N GLN A 239 8.48 105.90 -28.61
CA GLN A 239 7.76 107.17 -28.51
C GLN A 239 8.72 108.32 -28.16
N THR A 240 9.56 108.17 -27.13
CA THR A 240 10.55 109.20 -26.76
C THR A 240 11.60 109.44 -27.85
N MET A 241 12.03 108.41 -28.58
CA MET A 241 12.88 108.57 -29.79
C MET A 241 12.17 109.37 -30.89
N ILE A 242 10.89 109.07 -31.16
CA ILE A 242 10.08 109.80 -32.15
C ILE A 242 9.86 111.26 -31.74
N GLU A 243 9.64 111.53 -30.44
CA GLU A 243 9.48 112.89 -29.92
C GLU A 243 10.78 113.68 -29.89
N ALA A 244 11.90 113.06 -29.48
CA ALA A 244 13.22 113.66 -29.56
C ALA A 244 13.60 114.00 -31.00
N LYS A 245 13.32 113.09 -31.95
CA LYS A 245 13.48 113.34 -33.40
C LYS A 245 12.60 114.50 -33.86
N ARG A 246 11.29 114.49 -33.55
CA ARG A 246 10.36 115.61 -33.87
C ARG A 246 10.82 116.94 -33.27
N SER A 247 11.37 116.93 -32.06
CA SER A 247 11.90 118.13 -31.39
C SER A 247 13.15 118.66 -32.10
N ARG A 248 14.10 117.77 -32.42
CA ARG A 248 15.32 118.10 -33.19
C ARG A 248 14.98 118.60 -34.59
N ASP A 249 14.01 117.99 -35.26
CA ASP A 249 13.60 118.39 -36.60
C ASP A 249 12.90 119.77 -36.55
N ARG A 250 12.10 120.07 -35.50
CA ARG A 250 11.53 121.41 -35.24
C ARG A 250 12.62 122.47 -34.98
N THR A 251 13.65 122.17 -34.18
CA THR A 251 14.74 123.14 -33.93
C THR A 251 15.62 123.33 -35.17
N LEU A 252 15.89 122.27 -35.92
CA LEU A 252 16.61 122.31 -37.20
C LEU A 252 15.84 123.12 -38.25
N THR A 253 14.52 122.97 -38.37
CA THR A 253 13.69 123.84 -39.22
C THR A 253 13.68 125.30 -38.75
N ARG A 254 13.70 125.55 -37.43
CA ARG A 254 13.79 126.91 -36.87
C ARG A 254 15.14 127.56 -37.21
N MET A 255 16.24 126.84 -37.02
CA MET A 255 17.59 127.29 -37.37
C MET A 255 17.75 127.48 -38.88
N LYS A 256 17.21 126.59 -39.72
CA LYS A 256 17.13 126.81 -41.18
C LYS A 256 16.41 128.12 -41.50
N LYS A 257 15.19 128.33 -41.01
CA LYS A 257 14.45 129.60 -41.22
C LYS A 257 15.19 130.85 -40.70
N GLN A 258 16.04 130.72 -39.67
CA GLN A 258 16.88 131.82 -39.20
C GLN A 258 18.10 132.04 -40.11
N ALA A 259 18.75 130.97 -40.56
CA ALA A 259 19.85 131.03 -41.54
C ALA A 259 19.37 131.53 -42.91
N ASP A 260 18.18 131.12 -43.36
CA ASP A 260 17.53 131.60 -44.59
C ASP A 260 17.22 133.10 -44.48
N LYS A 261 16.74 133.58 -43.32
CA LYS A 261 16.55 135.02 -43.05
C LYS A 261 17.87 135.79 -42.95
N GLN A 262 18.88 135.22 -42.30
CA GLN A 262 20.22 135.81 -42.25
C GLN A 262 20.85 135.87 -43.64
N LYS A 263 20.62 134.85 -44.48
CA LYS A 263 21.00 134.87 -45.89
C LYS A 263 20.19 135.90 -46.66
N GLU A 264 18.88 136.00 -46.50
CA GLU A 264 18.07 137.02 -47.19
C GLU A 264 18.50 138.45 -46.79
N MET A 265 18.89 138.65 -45.52
CA MET A 265 19.50 139.90 -45.06
C MET A 265 20.92 140.09 -45.60
N ALA A 266 21.73 139.03 -45.68
CA ALA A 266 23.07 139.08 -46.28
C ALA A 266 23.02 139.35 -47.78
N ASP A 267 22.08 138.76 -48.53
CA ASP A 267 21.82 139.01 -49.94
C ASP A 267 21.31 140.46 -50.16
N LYS A 268 20.54 141.02 -49.22
CA LYS A 268 20.13 142.45 -49.21
C LYS A 268 21.29 143.37 -48.86
N ILE A 269 22.19 142.95 -47.96
CA ILE A 269 23.41 143.67 -47.60
C ILE A 269 24.42 143.60 -48.74
N GLU A 270 24.58 142.47 -49.43
CA GLU A 270 25.45 142.32 -50.61
C GLU A 270 24.93 143.18 -51.77
N LYS A 271 23.60 143.22 -51.98
CA LYS A 271 22.95 144.14 -52.94
C LYS A 271 23.07 145.62 -52.54
N ARG A 272 23.51 145.95 -51.33
CA ARG A 272 23.93 147.30 -50.92
C ARG A 272 25.46 147.49 -50.93
N ALA A 273 26.24 146.49 -50.57
CA ALA A 273 27.69 146.51 -50.50
C ALA A 273 28.35 146.48 -51.89
N ARG A 274 27.69 145.89 -52.89
CA ARG A 274 28.04 146.05 -54.32
C ARG A 274 27.92 147.50 -54.84
N ALA A 275 27.55 148.47 -54.00
CA ALA A 275 27.50 149.89 -54.32
C ALA A 275 28.48 150.77 -53.50
N THR A 276 29.32 150.22 -52.61
CA THR A 276 30.39 150.99 -51.94
C THR A 276 31.57 150.08 -51.57
N LEU A 277 32.74 150.40 -52.14
CA LEU A 277 34.04 149.72 -51.98
C LEU A 277 34.94 150.50 -51.00
N GLN A 278 36.11 149.92 -50.64
CA GLN A 278 37.22 150.54 -49.88
C GLN A 278 36.91 150.83 -48.38
N ALA A 279 37.85 150.94 -47.43
CA ALA A 279 39.29 150.62 -47.41
C ALA A 279 39.81 150.49 -45.94
N ASP A 280 41.02 149.99 -45.61
CA ASP A 280 41.86 148.89 -46.14
C ASP A 280 43.09 148.66 -45.21
N ASP A 281 43.48 147.39 -44.97
CA ASP A 281 44.85 146.90 -44.67
C ASP A 281 45.53 147.32 -43.30
N PRO A 282 46.86 147.09 -43.00
CA PRO A 282 47.24 145.95 -42.14
C PRO A 282 48.21 146.21 -40.94
N SER A 283 48.62 145.10 -40.29
CA SER A 283 49.99 144.79 -39.79
C SER A 283 50.44 144.99 -38.32
N GLN A 284 51.21 143.98 -37.89
CA GLN A 284 52.40 144.00 -36.99
C GLN A 284 52.26 144.34 -35.48
N GLU A 285 52.04 143.27 -34.69
CA GLU A 285 53.01 142.72 -33.72
C GLU A 285 53.89 143.67 -32.87
N SER A 286 53.69 143.69 -31.54
CA SER A 286 54.79 143.45 -30.56
C SER A 286 54.39 143.28 -29.08
N LYS A 287 54.94 142.20 -28.51
CA LYS A 287 55.24 141.83 -27.11
C LYS A 287 55.18 142.93 -26.01
N ARG A 288 54.70 142.53 -24.82
CA ARG A 288 55.33 142.87 -23.51
C ARG A 288 55.33 141.66 -22.56
N GLN A 289 56.34 141.57 -21.70
CA GLN A 289 56.56 140.46 -20.76
C GLN A 289 55.83 140.62 -19.43
N SER A 290 55.70 139.51 -18.69
CA SER A 290 55.91 139.44 -17.24
C SER A 290 56.46 138.05 -16.90
N GLN A 291 57.21 137.91 -15.80
CA GLN A 291 57.95 136.70 -15.43
C GLN A 291 57.35 136.05 -14.17
N MET A 292 57.13 134.73 -14.20
CA MET A 292 56.92 133.75 -13.10
C MET A 292 56.18 132.53 -13.71
N ASP A 293 56.54 131.25 -13.50
CA ASP A 293 57.71 130.66 -12.83
C ASP A 293 58.30 129.53 -13.71
N GLU A 294 59.62 129.52 -13.91
CA GLU A 294 60.33 128.44 -14.62
C GLU A 294 60.02 127.07 -13.98
N ASP A 295 60.01 127.05 -12.65
CA ASP A 295 59.76 125.91 -11.78
C ASP A 295 58.35 125.31 -11.95
N ASN A 296 57.35 126.14 -12.28
CA ASN A 296 56.00 125.66 -12.59
C ASN A 296 55.91 125.15 -14.03
N TRP A 297 56.64 125.73 -14.98
CA TRP A 297 56.67 125.24 -16.35
C TRP A 297 57.33 123.85 -16.47
N VAL A 298 58.40 123.61 -15.72
CA VAL A 298 59.04 122.28 -15.59
C VAL A 298 58.11 121.27 -14.91
N LYS A 299 57.34 121.68 -13.90
CA LYS A 299 56.33 120.80 -13.27
C LYS A 299 55.18 120.47 -14.22
N VAL A 300 54.63 121.46 -14.92
CA VAL A 300 53.55 121.25 -15.92
C VAL A 300 54.02 120.29 -17.02
N THR A 301 55.18 120.52 -17.63
CA THR A 301 55.70 119.64 -18.69
C THR A 301 56.04 118.23 -18.20
N THR A 302 56.58 118.05 -17.00
CA THR A 302 56.81 116.70 -16.43
C THR A 302 55.51 115.99 -16.04
N TYR A 303 54.47 116.71 -15.61
CA TYR A 303 53.13 116.13 -15.46
C TYR A 303 52.49 115.79 -16.82
N GLU A 304 52.62 116.64 -17.85
CA GLU A 304 52.12 116.35 -19.20
C GLU A 304 52.79 115.13 -19.82
N GLU A 305 54.11 114.95 -19.65
CA GLU A 305 54.80 113.72 -20.06
C GLU A 305 54.30 112.49 -19.29
N ALA A 306 54.10 112.61 -17.97
CA ALA A 306 53.56 111.52 -17.15
C ALA A 306 52.13 111.14 -17.59
N PHE A 307 51.26 112.13 -17.83
CA PHE A 307 49.91 111.90 -18.34
C PHE A 307 49.93 111.28 -19.73
N ARG A 308 50.80 111.73 -20.64
CA ARG A 308 50.91 111.12 -21.99
C ARG A 308 51.35 109.65 -21.91
N ARG A 309 52.31 109.31 -21.05
CA ARG A 309 52.71 107.91 -20.81
C ARG A 309 51.57 107.07 -20.21
N ILE A 310 50.73 107.63 -19.35
CA ILE A 310 49.54 106.94 -18.81
C ILE A 310 48.47 106.78 -19.90
N GLN A 311 48.24 107.78 -20.74
CA GLN A 311 47.33 107.70 -21.90
C GLN A 311 47.78 106.64 -22.90
N GLU A 312 49.08 106.57 -23.22
CA GLU A 312 49.68 105.53 -24.07
C GLU A 312 49.55 104.13 -23.44
N ALA A 313 49.83 103.99 -22.14
CA ALA A 313 49.74 102.71 -21.44
C ALA A 313 48.30 102.20 -21.21
N THR A 314 47.31 103.10 -21.14
CA THR A 314 45.89 102.75 -20.96
C THR A 314 45.10 102.73 -22.27
N GLY A 315 45.61 103.35 -23.34
CA GLY A 315 44.94 103.47 -24.64
C GLY A 315 43.77 104.47 -24.66
N VAL A 316 43.84 105.52 -23.85
CA VAL A 316 42.71 106.44 -23.57
C VAL A 316 43.08 107.89 -23.87
N SER A 317 42.18 108.65 -24.52
CA SER A 317 42.47 110.02 -24.98
C SER A 317 42.06 111.15 -24.03
N ASN A 318 41.19 110.89 -23.04
CA ASN A 318 40.78 111.88 -22.03
C ASN A 318 41.03 111.34 -20.61
N ILE A 319 41.48 112.20 -19.69
CA ILE A 319 41.86 111.81 -18.33
C ILE A 319 40.67 111.32 -17.49
N GLU A 320 39.49 111.90 -17.69
CA GLU A 320 38.24 111.51 -17.02
C GLU A 320 37.79 110.08 -17.41
N GLU A 321 38.10 109.67 -18.65
CA GLU A 321 37.81 108.30 -19.11
C GLU A 321 38.77 107.27 -18.49
N ILE A 322 39.99 107.67 -18.10
CA ILE A 322 40.94 106.78 -17.40
C ILE A 322 40.37 106.43 -16.01
N GLU A 323 39.89 107.42 -15.26
CA GLU A 323 39.26 107.18 -13.95
C GLU A 323 38.01 106.30 -14.09
N ALA A 324 37.11 106.61 -15.04
CA ALA A 324 35.92 105.82 -15.29
C ALA A 324 36.25 104.37 -15.70
N ARG A 325 37.28 104.14 -16.52
CA ARG A 325 37.73 102.79 -16.88
C ARG A 325 38.38 102.06 -15.70
N PHE A 326 39.19 102.74 -14.89
CA PHE A 326 39.83 102.14 -13.73
C PHE A 326 38.81 101.70 -12.67
N MET A 327 37.79 102.53 -12.41
CA MET A 327 36.68 102.19 -11.50
C MET A 327 35.84 101.02 -12.02
N ASN A 328 35.51 100.98 -13.33
CA ASN A 328 34.82 99.84 -13.95
C ASN A 328 35.68 98.56 -13.96
N GLN A 329 37.01 98.68 -14.10
CA GLN A 329 37.94 97.57 -14.02
C GLN A 329 38.08 97.04 -12.58
N GLY A 330 38.04 97.92 -11.58
CA GLY A 330 37.92 97.55 -10.16
C GLY A 330 36.63 96.78 -9.86
N GLY A 331 35.48 97.33 -10.25
CA GLY A 331 34.18 96.67 -10.04
C GLY A 331 34.04 95.32 -10.76
N THR A 332 34.60 95.18 -11.97
CA THR A 332 34.65 93.88 -12.65
C THR A 332 35.65 92.92 -12.00
N TYR A 333 36.81 93.38 -11.52
CA TYR A 333 37.74 92.56 -10.75
C TYR A 333 37.11 92.01 -9.45
N GLU A 334 36.40 92.86 -8.69
CA GLU A 334 35.67 92.44 -7.50
C GLU A 334 34.56 91.43 -7.83
N HIS A 335 33.81 91.65 -8.91
CA HIS A 335 32.79 90.70 -9.37
C HIS A 335 33.39 89.34 -9.75
N LEU A 336 34.48 89.32 -10.53
CA LEU A 336 35.21 88.10 -10.87
C LEU A 336 35.80 87.40 -9.63
N LEU A 337 36.26 88.15 -8.63
CA LEU A 337 36.75 87.61 -7.37
C LEU A 337 35.62 86.96 -6.55
N ALA A 338 34.46 87.60 -6.47
CA ALA A 338 33.27 87.06 -5.81
C ALA A 338 32.72 85.82 -6.55
N GLN A 339 32.72 85.83 -7.89
CA GLN A 339 32.35 84.68 -8.72
C GLN A 339 33.32 83.50 -8.49
N LYS A 340 34.64 83.76 -8.51
CA LYS A 340 35.67 82.76 -8.19
C LYS A 340 35.45 82.14 -6.82
N GLN A 341 35.25 82.94 -5.78
CA GLN A 341 34.97 82.42 -4.43
C GLN A 341 33.70 81.56 -4.38
N THR A 342 32.66 81.93 -5.13
CA THR A 342 31.40 81.18 -5.20
C THR A 342 31.59 79.83 -5.90
N VAL A 343 32.29 79.81 -7.04
CA VAL A 343 32.64 78.59 -7.77
C VAL A 343 33.58 77.68 -6.94
N GLU A 344 34.53 78.25 -6.19
CA GLU A 344 35.38 77.47 -5.28
C GLU A 344 34.58 76.84 -4.12
N LYS A 345 33.61 77.56 -3.54
CA LYS A 345 32.70 77.01 -2.53
C LYS A 345 31.86 75.86 -3.10
N GLN A 346 31.26 76.05 -4.28
CA GLN A 346 30.49 75.01 -4.99
C GLN A 346 31.37 73.79 -5.33
N ARG A 347 32.59 73.99 -5.83
CA ARG A 347 33.54 72.90 -6.14
C ARG A 347 33.90 72.11 -4.89
N LYS A 348 34.16 72.78 -3.76
CA LYS A 348 34.43 72.11 -2.47
C LYS A 348 33.23 71.28 -2.01
N TRP A 349 32.02 71.84 -2.07
CA TRP A 349 30.78 71.14 -1.70
C TRP A 349 30.51 69.92 -2.59
N LEU A 350 30.60 70.05 -3.92
CA LEU A 350 30.45 68.93 -4.87
C LEU A 350 31.51 67.84 -4.67
N THR A 351 32.75 68.23 -4.34
CA THR A 351 33.83 67.26 -4.05
C THR A 351 33.52 66.45 -2.79
N GLU A 352 33.03 67.11 -1.74
CA GLU A 352 32.64 66.47 -0.48
C GLU A 352 31.40 65.58 -0.65
N GLN A 353 30.37 66.05 -1.38
CA GLN A 353 29.21 65.21 -1.73
C GLN A 353 29.61 63.97 -2.52
N LYS A 354 30.50 64.11 -3.52
CA LYS A 354 31.06 62.96 -4.26
C LYS A 354 31.79 62.00 -3.31
N ARG A 355 32.61 62.50 -2.38
CA ARG A 355 33.33 61.69 -1.38
C ARG A 355 32.37 60.89 -0.49
N GLN A 356 31.31 61.52 0.00
CA GLN A 356 30.27 60.87 0.81
C GLN A 356 29.53 59.80 0.01
N LEU A 357 29.14 60.08 -1.24
CA LEU A 357 28.42 59.14 -2.08
C LEU A 357 29.28 57.93 -2.48
N THR A 358 30.58 58.14 -2.76
CA THR A 358 31.54 57.04 -2.95
C THR A 358 31.63 56.15 -1.71
N GLN A 359 31.75 56.73 -0.51
CA GLN A 359 31.81 55.94 0.73
C GLN A 359 30.52 55.14 0.99
N GLN A 360 29.35 55.70 0.69
CA GLN A 360 28.09 54.97 0.78
C GLN A 360 28.01 53.82 -0.24
N TYR A 361 28.49 54.04 -1.48
CA TYR A 361 28.54 53.00 -2.51
C TYR A 361 29.50 51.86 -2.15
N GLU A 362 30.69 52.17 -1.65
CA GLU A 362 31.67 51.19 -1.15
C GLU A 362 31.08 50.37 0.02
N ALA A 363 30.46 51.05 0.99
CA ALA A 363 29.80 50.38 2.11
C ALA A 363 28.66 49.45 1.67
N MET A 364 27.84 49.86 0.68
CA MET A 364 26.79 48.99 0.12
C MET A 364 27.37 47.81 -0.66
N LYS A 365 28.38 48.02 -1.51
CA LYS A 365 29.03 46.96 -2.28
C LYS A 365 29.59 45.86 -1.39
N TYR A 366 30.47 46.23 -0.44
CA TYR A 366 31.17 45.25 0.39
C TYR A 366 30.26 44.63 1.47
N SER A 367 29.24 45.34 1.97
CA SER A 367 28.27 44.74 2.90
C SER A 367 27.22 43.86 2.21
N GLY A 368 26.92 44.09 0.92
CA GLY A 368 26.05 43.24 0.11
C GLY A 368 26.66 41.87 -0.16
N GLU A 369 27.90 41.84 -0.67
CA GLU A 369 28.66 40.61 -0.95
C GLU A 369 28.83 39.75 0.33
N SER A 370 29.17 40.39 1.46
CA SER A 370 29.32 39.70 2.75
C SER A 370 28.02 39.04 3.24
N LYS A 371 26.89 39.75 3.16
CA LYS A 371 25.57 39.21 3.55
C LYS A 371 25.10 38.08 2.63
N MET A 372 25.34 38.19 1.33
CA MET A 372 25.00 37.15 0.37
C MET A 372 25.81 35.86 0.63
N SER A 373 27.12 35.98 0.90
CA SER A 373 27.98 34.86 1.25
C SER A 373 27.54 34.18 2.57
N GLN A 374 27.20 34.96 3.60
CA GLN A 374 26.66 34.42 4.86
C GLN A 374 25.32 33.69 4.66
N GLY A 375 24.43 34.23 3.81
CA GLY A 375 23.17 33.57 3.45
C GLY A 375 23.38 32.23 2.75
N GLN A 376 24.31 32.16 1.79
CA GLN A 376 24.67 30.93 1.09
C GLN A 376 25.28 29.89 2.05
N GLN A 377 26.20 30.29 2.93
CA GLN A 377 26.77 29.38 3.95
C GLN A 377 25.73 28.88 4.95
N LEU A 378 24.71 29.69 5.28
CA LEU A 378 23.60 29.25 6.13
C LEU A 378 22.73 28.21 5.42
N LEU A 379 22.38 28.44 4.15
CA LEU A 379 21.63 27.48 3.34
C LEU A 379 22.38 26.15 3.16
N GLU A 380 23.70 26.20 2.91
CA GLU A 380 24.55 25.01 2.82
C GLU A 380 24.55 24.20 4.12
N ARG A 381 24.70 24.85 5.28
CA ARG A 381 24.61 24.20 6.60
C ARG A 381 23.23 23.61 6.88
N MET A 382 22.16 24.30 6.47
CA MET A 382 20.79 23.79 6.62
C MET A 382 20.54 22.58 5.71
N GLN A 383 21.06 22.59 4.48
CA GLN A 383 21.00 21.44 3.57
C GLN A 383 21.82 20.26 4.09
N GLU A 384 23.03 20.51 4.61
CA GLU A 384 23.87 19.46 5.20
C GLU A 384 23.21 18.84 6.45
N HIS A 385 22.58 19.65 7.29
CA HIS A 385 21.78 19.17 8.42
C HIS A 385 20.56 18.36 7.97
N LEU A 386 19.83 18.83 6.95
CA LEU A 386 18.69 18.12 6.36
C LEU A 386 19.13 16.73 5.85
N ASN A 387 20.17 16.68 5.00
CA ASN A 387 20.76 15.45 4.48
C ASN A 387 21.13 14.46 5.61
N LYS A 388 21.77 14.95 6.69
CA LYS A 388 22.11 14.15 7.88
C LYS A 388 20.87 13.61 8.61
N THR A 389 19.80 14.41 8.72
CA THR A 389 18.54 13.95 9.33
C THR A 389 17.80 12.92 8.46
N GLU A 390 17.84 13.05 7.13
CA GLU A 390 17.24 12.06 6.22
C GLU A 390 18.00 10.74 6.22
N GLN A 391 19.34 10.76 6.17
CA GLN A 391 20.15 9.54 6.33
C GLN A 391 19.84 8.84 7.66
N ARG A 392 19.69 9.60 8.76
CA ARG A 392 19.29 9.04 10.06
C ARG A 392 17.86 8.48 10.05
N ARG A 393 16.90 9.15 9.40
CA ARG A 393 15.52 8.66 9.21
C ARG A 393 15.53 7.32 8.49
N ASP A 394 16.30 7.19 7.42
CA ASP A 394 16.26 6.01 6.56
C ASP A 394 17.02 4.82 7.17
N LEU A 395 18.11 5.06 7.90
CA LEU A 395 18.74 4.03 8.75
C LEU A 395 17.76 3.50 9.83
N LEU A 396 17.03 4.39 10.51
CA LEU A 396 16.02 3.99 11.50
C LEU A 396 14.85 3.24 10.85
N ARG A 397 14.36 3.71 9.69
CA ARG A 397 13.29 3.05 8.91
C ARG A 397 13.70 1.64 8.50
N ASN A 398 14.94 1.45 8.04
CA ASN A 398 15.48 0.15 7.66
C ASN A 398 15.66 -0.78 8.88
N SER A 399 16.05 -0.25 10.04
CA SER A 399 16.09 -1.01 11.29
C SER A 399 14.69 -1.45 11.75
N VAL A 400 13.71 -0.55 11.74
CA VAL A 400 12.32 -0.87 12.08
C VAL A 400 11.72 -1.89 11.12
N HIS A 401 12.02 -1.80 9.82
CA HIS A 401 11.57 -2.78 8.83
C HIS A 401 12.14 -4.17 9.11
N LYS A 402 13.46 -4.29 9.36
CA LYS A 402 14.10 -5.56 9.74
C LYS A 402 13.51 -6.14 11.03
N ASN A 403 13.31 -5.31 12.05
CA ASN A 403 12.72 -5.74 13.32
C ASN A 403 11.26 -6.21 13.13
N ASN A 404 10.49 -5.58 12.24
CA ASN A 404 9.12 -6.01 11.91
C ASN A 404 9.07 -7.31 11.11
N MET A 405 10.05 -7.58 10.23
CA MET A 405 10.18 -8.89 9.59
C MET A 405 10.43 -9.98 10.64
N VAL A 406 11.49 -9.83 11.45
CA VAL A 406 11.82 -10.79 12.52
C VAL A 406 10.66 -11.00 13.50
N LEU A 407 9.93 -9.93 13.87
CA LEU A 407 8.73 -10.04 14.70
C LEU A 407 7.59 -10.81 14.01
N THR A 408 7.46 -10.70 12.69
CA THR A 408 6.47 -11.45 11.91
C THR A 408 6.87 -12.92 11.81
N ASP A 409 8.15 -13.21 11.56
CA ASP A 409 8.69 -14.57 11.51
C ASP A 409 8.52 -15.29 12.86
N VAL A 410 8.82 -14.59 13.97
CA VAL A 410 8.60 -15.09 15.34
C VAL A 410 7.11 -15.32 15.62
N LYS A 411 6.22 -14.41 15.23
CA LYS A 411 4.76 -14.60 15.35
C LYS A 411 4.25 -15.81 14.58
N ASN A 412 4.72 -15.99 13.35
CA ASN A 412 4.38 -17.13 12.51
C ASN A 412 4.91 -18.44 13.09
N GLY A 413 6.15 -18.45 13.61
CA GLY A 413 6.73 -19.59 14.31
C GLY A 413 5.97 -19.99 15.58
N ILE A 414 5.61 -19.01 16.43
CA ILE A 414 4.77 -19.25 17.62
C ILE A 414 3.42 -19.85 17.22
N HIS A 415 2.75 -19.28 16.22
CA HIS A 415 1.46 -19.77 15.76
C HIS A 415 1.55 -21.17 15.15
N HIS A 416 2.60 -21.47 14.40
CA HIS A 416 2.85 -22.80 13.84
C HIS A 416 3.09 -23.87 14.92
N VAL A 417 3.87 -23.55 15.96
CA VAL A 417 4.07 -24.43 17.14
C VAL A 417 2.75 -24.61 17.91
N TYR A 418 1.94 -23.57 18.03
CA TYR A 418 0.62 -23.65 18.68
C TYR A 418 -0.36 -24.56 17.93
N GLU A 419 -0.41 -24.48 16.60
CA GLU A 419 -1.25 -25.35 15.76
C GLU A 419 -0.73 -26.79 15.69
N THR A 420 0.59 -27.03 15.67
CA THR A 420 1.12 -28.42 15.75
C THR A 420 0.89 -29.07 17.13
N LEU A 421 0.78 -28.28 18.20
CA LEU A 421 0.46 -28.78 19.55
C LEU A 421 -1.05 -28.79 19.85
N LYS A 422 -1.92 -28.53 18.87
CA LYS A 422 -3.37 -28.32 19.06
C LYS A 422 -4.08 -29.50 19.73
N ASP A 423 -3.79 -30.73 19.30
CA ASP A 423 -4.43 -31.95 19.80
C ASP A 423 -4.03 -32.36 21.23
N ILE A 424 -2.95 -31.78 21.77
CA ILE A 424 -2.42 -32.12 23.09
C ILE A 424 -3.26 -31.44 24.17
N LYS A 425 -4.22 -32.18 24.73
CA LYS A 425 -5.11 -31.70 25.78
C LYS A 425 -4.42 -31.69 27.16
N LEU A 426 -4.26 -30.51 27.73
CA LEU A 426 -3.95 -30.24 29.14
C LEU A 426 -5.16 -30.53 30.03
N LYS A 427 -4.90 -30.84 31.31
CA LYS A 427 -5.93 -31.04 32.34
C LYS A 427 -6.29 -29.71 33.01
N PRO A 428 -7.54 -29.52 33.49
CA PRO A 428 -7.87 -28.39 34.37
C PRO A 428 -6.94 -28.34 35.59
N PRO A 429 -6.55 -27.14 36.07
CA PRO A 429 -7.05 -25.82 35.70
C PRO A 429 -6.41 -25.18 34.44
N MET A 430 -5.49 -25.85 33.75
CA MET A 430 -4.80 -25.25 32.59
C MET A 430 -5.71 -25.07 31.37
N ARG A 431 -5.56 -23.93 30.68
CA ARG A 431 -6.28 -23.58 29.45
C ARG A 431 -5.67 -24.30 28.25
N ASN A 432 -6.51 -24.80 27.34
CA ASN A 432 -6.07 -25.52 26.14
C ASN A 432 -5.94 -24.64 24.89
N ASN A 433 -6.66 -23.51 24.88
CA ASN A 433 -6.76 -22.59 23.75
C ASN A 433 -6.35 -21.18 24.21
N ALA A 434 -5.57 -20.49 23.38
CA ALA A 434 -5.16 -19.11 23.60
C ALA A 434 -6.25 -18.10 23.20
N ASN A 435 -6.13 -16.88 23.72
CA ASN A 435 -6.87 -15.72 23.25
C ASN A 435 -6.48 -15.37 21.81
N LEU A 436 -7.45 -14.90 21.01
CA LEU A 436 -7.22 -14.63 19.59
C LEU A 436 -6.28 -13.43 19.40
N GLY A 437 -5.14 -13.66 18.75
CA GLY A 437 -4.10 -12.64 18.50
C GLY A 437 -3.09 -12.44 19.63
N ASP A 438 -3.23 -13.13 20.77
CA ASP A 438 -2.25 -13.08 21.86
C ASP A 438 -1.17 -14.15 21.67
N TYR A 439 -0.04 -13.75 21.10
CA TYR A 439 1.11 -14.62 20.88
C TYR A 439 1.82 -15.04 22.19
N LEU A 440 1.62 -14.32 23.30
CA LEU A 440 2.23 -14.67 24.58
C LEU A 440 1.40 -15.76 25.29
N ASP A 441 0.07 -15.66 25.26
CA ASP A 441 -0.86 -16.73 25.70
C ASP A 441 -0.68 -18.00 24.83
N GLN A 442 -0.47 -17.84 23.50
CA GLN A 442 -0.09 -18.96 22.63
C GLN A 442 1.21 -19.62 23.09
N LEU A 443 2.30 -18.86 23.27
CA LEU A 443 3.61 -19.39 23.67
C LEU A 443 3.54 -20.07 25.05
N GLN A 444 2.85 -19.48 26.01
CA GLN A 444 2.66 -20.06 27.35
C GLN A 444 1.85 -21.37 27.29
N ILE A 445 0.84 -21.47 26.43
CA ILE A 445 0.10 -22.74 26.22
C ILE A 445 0.97 -23.78 25.50
N CYS A 446 1.80 -23.38 24.53
CA CYS A 446 2.81 -24.25 23.92
C CYS A 446 3.77 -24.81 24.96
N GLU A 447 4.31 -23.97 25.85
CA GLU A 447 5.21 -24.40 26.92
C GLU A 447 4.56 -25.47 27.80
N ASN A 448 3.35 -25.21 28.32
CA ASN A 448 2.63 -26.17 29.16
C ASN A 448 2.37 -27.51 28.42
N LYS A 449 2.06 -27.47 27.12
CA LYS A 449 1.87 -28.68 26.29
C LYS A 449 3.17 -29.43 26.05
N LEU A 450 4.28 -28.73 25.83
CA LEU A 450 5.62 -29.32 25.67
C LEU A 450 6.13 -29.93 26.99
N GLN A 451 5.96 -29.25 28.12
CA GLN A 451 6.27 -29.81 29.44
C GLN A 451 5.48 -31.10 29.68
N LYS A 452 4.17 -31.12 29.35
CA LYS A 452 3.38 -32.35 29.40
C LYS A 452 3.98 -33.45 28.50
N LEU A 453 4.32 -33.17 27.25
CA LEU A 453 4.97 -34.16 26.37
C LEU A 453 6.28 -34.70 26.95
N MET A 454 7.17 -33.85 27.47
CA MET A 454 8.43 -34.29 28.07
C MET A 454 8.21 -35.21 29.28
N THR A 455 7.23 -34.91 30.14
CA THR A 455 6.86 -35.81 31.26
C THR A 455 6.25 -37.13 30.78
N GLN A 456 5.46 -37.13 29.70
CA GLN A 456 4.90 -38.36 29.11
C GLN A 456 5.96 -39.22 28.42
N ALA A 457 6.95 -38.61 27.78
CA ALA A 457 8.08 -39.30 27.15
C ALA A 457 9.20 -39.68 28.13
N ASN A 458 9.09 -39.30 29.41
CA ASN A 458 10.12 -39.43 30.46
C ASN A 458 11.49 -38.84 30.06
N VAL A 459 11.49 -37.85 29.18
CA VAL A 459 12.70 -37.15 28.70
C VAL A 459 13.09 -36.11 29.75
N ARG A 460 14.06 -36.45 30.60
CA ARG A 460 14.59 -35.54 31.63
C ARG A 460 15.70 -34.64 31.12
N ASP A 461 16.47 -35.09 30.11
CA ASP A 461 17.64 -34.38 29.59
C ASP A 461 17.70 -34.39 28.06
N SER A 462 18.23 -33.32 27.46
CA SER A 462 18.50 -33.25 26.00
C SER A 462 19.40 -34.39 25.51
N ALA A 463 20.33 -34.87 26.34
CA ALA A 463 21.16 -36.04 26.04
C ALA A 463 20.36 -37.34 25.92
N SER A 464 19.32 -37.52 26.76
CA SER A 464 18.42 -38.68 26.68
C SER A 464 17.59 -38.65 25.39
N PHE A 465 17.07 -37.48 25.01
CA PHE A 465 16.34 -37.29 23.76
C PHE A 465 17.22 -37.61 22.53
N LYS A 466 18.46 -37.10 22.48
CA LYS A 466 19.40 -37.40 21.39
C LYS A 466 19.74 -38.90 21.30
N LYS A 467 19.76 -39.63 22.42
CA LYS A 467 19.98 -41.08 22.41
C LYS A 467 18.77 -41.85 21.83
N VAL A 468 17.55 -41.36 22.01
CA VAL A 468 16.34 -41.92 21.39
C VAL A 468 16.22 -41.54 19.92
N MET A 469 16.48 -40.28 19.55
CA MET A 469 16.53 -39.83 18.14
C MET A 469 17.53 -40.64 17.29
N ASN A 470 18.62 -41.08 17.92
CA ASN A 470 19.67 -41.88 17.29
C ASN A 470 19.47 -43.41 17.47
N SER A 471 18.30 -43.87 17.94
CA SER A 471 17.98 -45.30 17.96
C SER A 471 17.42 -45.75 16.62
N THR A 472 17.72 -46.99 16.23
CA THR A 472 17.18 -47.61 15.01
C THR A 472 15.66 -47.72 15.08
N GLU A 473 15.11 -48.06 16.24
CA GLU A 473 13.66 -48.13 16.49
C GLU A 473 12.94 -46.82 16.17
N PHE A 474 13.53 -45.66 16.52
CA PHE A 474 12.96 -44.35 16.22
C PHE A 474 13.09 -43.99 14.73
N GLN A 475 14.20 -44.37 14.10
CA GLN A 475 14.41 -44.16 12.66
C GLN A 475 13.43 -45.00 11.83
N GLU A 476 13.28 -46.29 12.14
CA GLU A 476 12.27 -47.18 11.53
C GLU A 476 10.84 -46.66 11.76
N PHE A 477 10.51 -46.18 12.96
CA PHE A 477 9.21 -45.58 13.23
C PHE A 477 8.96 -44.32 12.37
N MET A 478 9.95 -43.42 12.28
CA MET A 478 9.84 -42.22 11.46
C MET A 478 9.74 -42.54 9.97
N GLU A 479 10.50 -43.50 9.46
CA GLU A 479 10.43 -43.94 8.07
C GLU A 479 9.07 -44.56 7.71
N ASN A 480 8.50 -45.38 8.58
CA ASN A 480 7.19 -46.01 8.36
C ASN A 480 6.00 -45.05 8.57
N THR A 481 6.20 -43.91 9.25
CA THR A 481 5.14 -42.92 9.53
C THR A 481 5.20 -41.69 8.60
N GLN A 482 6.10 -41.68 7.61
CA GLN A 482 6.10 -40.63 6.57
C GLN A 482 4.86 -40.73 5.67
N LYS A 483 4.27 -39.58 5.33
CA LYS A 483 3.19 -39.49 4.35
C LYS A 483 3.69 -39.90 2.96
N ALA A 484 2.87 -40.61 2.20
CA ALA A 484 3.19 -41.06 0.83
C ALA A 484 3.47 -39.91 -0.17
N GLU A 485 3.08 -38.68 0.16
CA GLU A 485 3.36 -37.45 -0.60
C GLU A 485 4.83 -36.98 -0.47
N ASN A 486 5.57 -37.46 0.53
CA ASN A 486 6.97 -37.09 0.76
C ASN A 486 7.89 -37.88 -0.19
N LEU A 487 8.40 -37.22 -1.24
CA LEU A 487 9.44 -37.83 -2.07
C LEU A 487 10.72 -38.09 -1.25
N ARG A 488 11.18 -39.35 -1.23
CA ARG A 488 12.49 -39.74 -0.70
C ARG A 488 13.60 -39.25 -1.65
N VAL A 489 14.11 -38.04 -1.41
CA VAL A 489 15.36 -37.56 -2.04
C VAL A 489 16.51 -38.40 -1.50
N ARG A 490 17.24 -39.09 -2.39
CA ARG A 490 18.54 -39.68 -2.04
C ARG A 490 19.60 -38.58 -2.12
N LEU A 491 20.36 -38.41 -1.04
CA LEU A 491 21.54 -37.54 -1.01
C LEU A 491 22.79 -38.36 -1.37
N ASP A 492 22.74 -38.98 -2.55
CA ASP A 492 23.85 -39.75 -3.11
C ASP A 492 24.79 -38.78 -3.86
N GLU A 493 25.82 -38.30 -3.14
CA GLU A 493 26.92 -37.43 -3.62
C GLU A 493 26.56 -35.97 -4.00
N PRO A 494 27.53 -35.03 -3.95
CA PRO A 494 27.29 -33.64 -4.34
C PRO A 494 27.22 -33.49 -5.85
N ASP A 495 26.02 -33.24 -6.37
CA ASP A 495 25.74 -32.89 -7.76
C ASP A 495 26.72 -31.82 -8.28
N SER A 496 27.59 -32.18 -9.23
CA SER A 496 28.47 -31.23 -9.92
C SER A 496 27.80 -30.52 -11.11
N ASN A 497 26.46 -30.54 -11.13
CA ASN A 497 25.63 -29.99 -12.19
C ASN A 497 25.41 -28.47 -11.99
N ASP A 498 26.51 -27.72 -12.15
CA ASP A 498 26.51 -26.26 -12.34
C ASP A 498 26.01 -25.97 -13.78
N SER A 499 24.72 -26.28 -14.01
CA SER A 499 24.06 -26.33 -15.32
C SER A 499 22.93 -25.30 -15.37
N ASP A 500 23.31 -24.03 -15.58
CA ASP A 500 22.39 -22.95 -15.97
C ASP A 500 21.91 -23.13 -17.43
N ASP A 501 21.28 -24.27 -17.74
CA ASP A 501 20.63 -24.56 -19.04
C ASP A 501 19.19 -24.03 -19.09
N PHE A 502 19.01 -22.78 -18.65
CA PHE A 502 17.81 -21.99 -18.89
C PHE A 502 18.14 -20.82 -19.82
N GLY A 503 18.62 -21.17 -21.02
CA GLY A 503 18.86 -20.24 -22.11
C GLY A 503 17.56 -19.59 -22.59
N TYR A 504 17.19 -18.47 -21.98
CA TYR A 504 16.23 -17.53 -22.56
C TYR A 504 16.87 -16.89 -23.79
N ASP A 505 16.63 -17.47 -24.98
CA ASP A 505 17.00 -16.91 -26.28
C ASP A 505 16.17 -15.65 -26.58
N SER A 506 16.54 -14.55 -25.91
CA SER A 506 16.01 -13.22 -26.14
C SER A 506 16.90 -12.50 -27.16
N GLN A 507 16.55 -12.70 -28.43
CA GLN A 507 17.27 -12.25 -29.64
C GLN A 507 17.50 -10.73 -29.75
N ASP A 508 17.05 -9.93 -28.77
CA ASP A 508 17.23 -8.47 -28.68
C ASP A 508 18.51 -8.04 -27.92
N ASN A 509 19.41 -8.96 -27.51
CA ASN A 509 20.54 -8.66 -26.61
C ASN A 509 21.95 -8.92 -27.18
N GLU A 510 22.15 -8.90 -28.51
CA GLU A 510 23.49 -9.13 -29.11
C GLU A 510 24.58 -8.12 -28.66
N ASP A 511 24.20 -6.92 -28.20
CA ASP A 511 25.12 -5.85 -27.75
C ASP A 511 25.39 -5.82 -26.22
N MET A 512 24.79 -6.70 -25.41
CA MET A 512 25.00 -6.73 -23.95
C MET A 512 25.92 -7.87 -23.49
N MET A 513 27.10 -7.51 -22.95
CA MET A 513 28.00 -8.45 -22.27
C MET A 513 27.27 -9.24 -21.18
N THR A 514 27.33 -10.56 -21.25
CA THR A 514 26.69 -11.44 -20.27
C THR A 514 27.41 -11.41 -18.92
N ASN A 515 26.75 -11.92 -17.87
CA ASN A 515 27.41 -12.13 -16.57
C ASN A 515 28.66 -13.02 -16.68
N ALA A 516 28.72 -13.94 -17.66
CA ALA A 516 29.90 -14.76 -17.91
C ALA A 516 31.07 -13.93 -18.48
N ASP A 517 30.80 -13.03 -19.45
CA ASP A 517 31.80 -12.14 -20.04
C ASP A 517 32.38 -11.16 -19.01
N ILE A 518 31.50 -10.58 -18.17
CA ILE A 518 31.89 -9.67 -17.08
C ILE A 518 32.76 -10.42 -16.05
N LYS A 519 32.38 -11.65 -15.67
CA LYS A 519 33.15 -12.52 -14.77
C LYS A 519 34.51 -12.89 -15.39
N HIS A 520 34.56 -13.16 -16.69
CA HIS A 520 35.80 -13.45 -17.42
C HIS A 520 36.73 -12.22 -17.51
N GLN A 521 36.21 -11.03 -17.86
CA GLN A 521 37.00 -9.79 -17.80
C GLN A 521 37.54 -9.52 -16.39
N GLY A 522 36.72 -9.71 -15.35
CA GLY A 522 37.14 -9.60 -13.95
C GLY A 522 38.30 -10.53 -13.61
N GLN A 523 38.23 -11.79 -14.04
CA GLN A 523 39.29 -12.78 -13.86
C GLN A 523 40.58 -12.37 -14.58
N VAL A 524 40.49 -12.00 -15.86
CA VAL A 524 41.63 -11.53 -16.68
C VAL A 524 42.31 -10.30 -16.04
N LEU A 525 41.54 -9.32 -15.56
CA LEU A 525 42.06 -8.14 -14.87
C LEU A 525 42.75 -8.49 -13.54
N MET A 526 42.30 -9.53 -12.84
CA MET A 526 42.92 -10.03 -11.62
C MET A 526 44.24 -10.78 -11.91
N ASP A 527 44.29 -11.59 -12.96
CA ASP A 527 45.51 -12.32 -13.33
C ASP A 527 46.58 -11.41 -13.95
N GLN A 528 46.19 -10.40 -14.73
CA GLN A 528 47.08 -9.31 -15.16
C GLN A 528 47.67 -8.50 -13.98
N LYS A 529 46.98 -8.43 -12.83
CA LYS A 529 47.51 -7.81 -11.60
C LYS A 529 48.48 -8.74 -10.86
N LYS A 530 48.29 -10.06 -10.90
CA LYS A 530 49.19 -11.04 -10.26
C LYS A 530 50.58 -11.08 -10.93
N THR A 531 50.66 -10.99 -12.25
CA THR A 531 51.93 -11.13 -13.00
C THR A 531 52.90 -9.97 -12.83
N LYS A 532 52.44 -8.74 -12.51
CA LYS A 532 53.28 -7.53 -12.46
C LYS A 532 54.16 -7.36 -11.20
N LYS A 533 54.25 -8.34 -10.29
CA LYS A 533 55.04 -8.24 -9.03
C LYS A 533 56.17 -9.26 -8.88
N ARG A 534 57.09 -9.39 -9.84
CA ARG A 534 58.30 -10.24 -9.63
C ARG A 534 59.57 -9.89 -10.42
N ALA A 535 60.09 -8.66 -10.31
CA ALA A 535 61.46 -8.34 -10.73
C ALA A 535 62.09 -7.12 -9.99
N ARG A 536 62.82 -7.36 -8.90
CA ARG A 536 63.92 -6.47 -8.44
C ARG A 536 64.94 -7.30 -7.64
N ALA A 537 66.14 -7.46 -8.19
CA ALA A 537 67.18 -8.31 -7.61
C ALA A 537 67.84 -7.66 -6.38
N ARG A 538 68.25 -8.50 -5.41
CA ARG A 538 69.01 -8.08 -4.23
C ARG A 538 70.49 -7.98 -4.61
N ARG A 539 71.06 -6.78 -4.67
CA ARG A 539 72.53 -6.62 -4.58
C ARG A 539 72.94 -6.98 -3.14
N LYS A 540 73.88 -7.91 -2.98
CA LYS A 540 74.59 -8.11 -1.70
C LYS A 540 75.64 -7.01 -1.52
N LYS A 541 76.15 -6.89 -0.29
CA LYS A 541 77.49 -6.33 -0.03
C LYS A 541 78.55 -7.24 -0.65
#